data_AF-A0A5B7FF64-F1
#
_entry.id   AF-A0A5B7FF64-F1
#
_cell.length_a   1.000
_cell.length_b   1.000
_cell.length_c   1.000
_cell.angle_alpha   90.00
_cell.angle_beta   90.00
_cell.angle_gamma   90.00
#
_symmetry.space_group_name_H-M   'P 1'
#
loop_
_entity.id
_entity.type
_entity.pdbx_description
1 polymer ?
#
loop_
_entity_poly.entity_id
_entity_poly.type
_entity_poly.pdbx_seq_one_letter_code
_entity_poly.pdbx_strand_id
1 'polypeptide(L)' 'MAAHPCVVCKTEVRQRQQGLWCDACDLWQHRTCESSVTQEEYRCMNRGELADIKWYCKDCSSQSTKKH' A
#
# COMPACT_ATOMS: atom_id res chain seq x y z
N MET A 1 11.83 17.65 3.03
CA MET A 1 11.52 16.25 2.66
C MET A 1 10.07 16.02 3.00
N ALA A 2 9.21 15.69 2.03
CA ALA A 2 7.84 15.31 2.33
C ALA A 2 7.87 13.96 3.05
N ALA A 3 7.33 13.89 4.28
CA ALA A 3 7.18 12.63 4.98
C ALA A 3 6.00 11.87 4.35
N HIS A 4 6.15 10.57 4.17
CA HIS A 4 5.10 9.69 3.67
C HIS A 4 4.55 8.85 4.82
N PRO A 5 3.59 9.36 5.62
CA PRO A 5 3.09 8.64 6.78
C PRO A 5 2.30 7.39 6.35
N CYS A 6 2.55 6.28 7.04
CA CYS A 6 1.78 5.06 6.87
C CYS A 6 0.32 5.31 7.30
N VAL A 7 -0.65 4.96 6.45
CA VAL A 7 -2.08 5.08 6.78
C VAL A 7 -2.44 4.33 8.06
N VAL A 8 -1.77 3.20 8.36
CA VAL A 8 -2.07 2.33 9.50
C VAL A 8 -1.35 2.82 10.77
N CYS A 9 -0.02 2.77 10.80
CA CYS A 9 0.74 3.04 12.04
C CYS A 9 1.14 4.50 12.24
N LYS A 10 0.82 5.39 11.28
CA LYS A 10 1.16 6.82 11.26
C LYS A 10 2.66 7.16 11.31
N THR A 11 3.53 6.15 11.30
CA THR A 11 4.98 6.29 11.18
C THR A 11 5.39 6.51 9.72
N GLU A 12 6.46 7.26 9.51
CA GLU A 12 7.06 7.50 8.18
C GLU A 12 7.39 6.18 7.45
N VAL A 13 6.93 6.06 6.20
CA VAL A 13 7.32 5.03 5.24
C VAL A 13 8.58 5.50 4.53
N ARG A 14 9.71 4.90 4.92
CA ARG A 14 11.02 5.23 4.33
C ARG A 14 11.25 4.41 3.06
N GLN A 15 12.05 4.92 2.13
CA GLN A 15 12.39 4.20 0.87
C GLN A 15 12.91 2.76 1.09
N ARG A 16 13.62 2.50 2.20
CA ARG A 16 14.14 1.16 2.52
C ARG A 16 13.11 0.23 3.17
N GLN A 17 11.97 0.77 3.59
CA GLN A 17 10.89 0.04 4.23
C GLN A 17 9.80 -0.19 3.19
N GLN A 18 9.80 -1.38 2.57
CA GLN A 18 8.86 -1.87 1.55
C GLN A 18 7.48 -1.18 1.58
N GLY A 19 7.38 -0.03 0.89
CA GLY A 19 6.22 0.85 0.93
C GLY A 19 5.31 0.57 -0.24
N LEU A 20 4.00 0.60 0.02
CA LEU A 20 2.94 0.41 -0.96
C LEU A 20 2.19 1.73 -1.16
N TRP A 21 1.97 2.09 -2.42
CA TRP A 21 1.20 3.27 -2.82
C TRP A 21 -0.25 2.87 -3.12
N CYS A 22 -1.22 3.54 -2.51
CA CYS A 22 -2.64 3.29 -2.77
C CYS A 22 -3.13 4.02 -4.01
N ASP A 23 -3.67 3.29 -4.99
CA ASP A 23 -4.22 3.85 -6.24
C ASP A 23 -5.55 4.63 -6.07
N ALA A 24 -6.14 4.64 -4.87
CA ALA A 24 -7.41 5.31 -4.60
C ALA A 24 -7.28 6.61 -3.78
N CYS A 25 -6.31 6.69 -2.87
CA CYS A 25 -6.17 7.83 -1.97
C CYS A 25 -4.77 8.46 -1.98
N ASP A 26 -3.86 7.95 -2.81
CA ASP A 26 -2.50 8.47 -2.97
C ASP A 26 -1.69 8.50 -1.65
N LEU A 27 -2.05 7.62 -0.70
CA LEU A 27 -1.37 7.45 0.58
C LEU A 27 -0.47 6.22 0.58
N TRP A 28 0.53 6.26 1.45
CA TRP A 28 1.50 5.18 1.64
C TRP A 28 1.12 4.26 2.80
N GLN A 29 1.42 2.98 2.65
CA GLN A 29 1.31 1.98 3.71
C GLN A 29 2.57 1.12 3.73
N HIS A 30 3.07 0.74 4.91
CA HIS A 30 4.08 -0.31 4.97
C HIS A 30 3.45 -1.64 4.55
N ARG A 31 4.17 -2.44 3.75
CA ARG A 31 3.76 -3.81 3.42
C ARG A 31 3.43 -4.64 4.68
N THR A 32 4.20 -4.46 5.75
CA THR A 32 4.03 -5.22 7.00
C THR A 32 2.85 -4.73 7.86
N CYS A 33 2.26 -3.57 7.55
CA CYS A 33 1.14 -3.03 8.30
C CYS A 33 -0.17 -3.38 7.59
N GLU A 34 -0.78 -4.53 7.91
CA GLU A 34 -2.15 -4.88 7.47
C GLU A 34 -2.43 -4.77 5.96
N SER A 35 -1.41 -4.88 5.11
CA SER A 35 -1.59 -4.79 3.64
C SER A 35 -2.06 -6.10 3.01
N SER A 36 -1.92 -7.22 3.72
CA SER A 36 -2.04 -8.59 3.20
C SER A 36 -1.08 -8.95 2.06
N VAL A 37 -0.21 -8.03 1.63
CA VAL A 37 0.76 -8.25 0.56
C VAL A 37 1.98 -9.00 1.10
N THR A 38 2.24 -10.17 0.52
CA THR A 38 3.41 -10.97 0.80
C THR A 38 4.68 -10.31 0.26
N GLN A 39 5.85 -10.76 0.72
CA GLN A 39 7.11 -10.22 0.21
C GLN A 39 7.30 -10.55 -1.29
N GLU A 40 6.79 -11.68 -1.75
CA GLU A 40 6.89 -12.10 -3.15
C GLU A 40 6.04 -11.19 -4.05
N GLU A 41 4.76 -10.98 -3.70
CA GLU A 41 3.87 -10.07 -4.43
C GLU A 41 4.43 -8.66 -4.50
N TYR A 42 4.97 -8.14 -3.39
CA TYR A 42 5.65 -6.84 -3.37
C TYR A 42 6.82 -6.78 -4.37
N ARG A 43 7.61 -7.86 -4.47
CA ARG A 43 8.71 -7.91 -5.44
C ARG A 43 8.18 -7.98 -6.88
N CYS A 44 7.11 -8.74 -7.15
CA CYS A 44 6.47 -8.78 -8.47
C CYS A 44 5.95 -7.41 -8.88
N MET A 45 5.27 -6.69 -7.98
CA MET A 45 4.82 -5.30 -8.18
C MET A 45 6.00 -4.38 -8.49
N ASN A 46 7.06 -4.43 -7.69
CA ASN A 46 8.23 -3.56 -7.87
C ASN A 46 9.08 -3.93 -9.10
N ARG A 47 8.99 -5.16 -9.61
CA ARG A 47 9.59 -5.57 -10.89
C ARG A 47 8.75 -5.16 -12.10
N GLY A 48 7.54 -4.65 -11.89
CA GLY A 48 6.61 -4.29 -12.97
C GLY A 48 5.84 -5.48 -13.56
N GLU A 49 5.95 -6.68 -12.98
CA GLU A 49 5.20 -7.87 -13.42
C GLU A 49 3.70 -7.75 -13.13
N LEU A 50 3.33 -6.85 -12.21
CA LEU A 50 1.95 -6.55 -11.81
C LEU A 50 1.64 -5.06 -12.00
N ALA A 51 2.28 -4.37 -12.95
CA ALA A 51 2.13 -2.93 -13.15
C ALA A 51 0.68 -2.49 -13.45
N ASP A 52 -0.14 -3.38 -14.02
CA ASP A 52 -1.56 -3.11 -14.29
C ASP A 52 -2.48 -3.46 -13.10
N ILE A 53 -1.95 -4.04 -12.04
CA ILE A 53 -2.74 -4.41 -10.86
C ILE A 53 -2.78 -3.24 -9.89
N LYS A 54 -3.97 -2.66 -9.74
CA LYS A 54 -4.23 -1.66 -8.71
C LYS A 54 -4.17 -2.27 -7.32
N TRP A 55 -3.50 -1.58 -6.41
CA TRP A 55 -3.49 -1.92 -5.00
C TRP A 55 -4.15 -0.82 -4.17
N TYR A 56 -4.91 -1.24 -3.17
CA TYR A 56 -5.63 -0.34 -2.28
C TYR A 56 -5.17 -0.56 -0.84
N CYS A 57 -4.96 0.55 -0.12
CA CYS A 57 -4.64 0.51 1.30
C CYS A 57 -5.75 -0.13 2.12
N LYS A 58 -5.46 -0.39 3.40
CA LYS A 58 -6.41 -0.98 4.34
C LYS A 58 -7.74 -0.22 4.36
N ASP A 59 -7.68 1.11 4.44
CA ASP A 59 -8.86 1.99 4.51
C ASP A 59 -9.68 1.94 3.22
N CYS A 60 -9.05 1.92 2.05
CA CYS A 60 -9.74 1.85 0.76
C CYS A 60 -10.28 0.45 0.46
N SER A 61 -9.55 -0.60 0.83
CA SER A 61 -9.97 -1.99 0.69
C SER A 61 -11.23 -2.29 1.52
N SER A 62 -11.30 -1.74 2.74
CA SER A 62 -12.46 -1.87 3.62
C SER A 62 -13.70 -1.08 3.17
N GLN A 63 -13.57 -0.15 2.22
CA GLN A 63 -14.71 0.61 1.67
C GLN A 63 -15.45 -0.11 0.54
N SER A 64 -14.90 -1.20 0.01
CA SER A 64 -15.51 -1.96 -1.11
C SER A 64 -16.78 -2.74 -0.76
N THR A 65 -17.18 -2.82 0.52
CA THR A 65 -18.38 -3.58 0.97
C THR A 65 -19.62 -2.73 1.21
N LYS A 66 -19.59 -1.40 1.03
CA LYS A 66 -20.83 -0.61 1.03
C LYS A 66 -21.50 -0.65 -0.35
N LYS A 67 -22.12 -1.79 -0.67
CA LYS A 67 -23.28 -1.81 -1.57
C LYS A 67 -24.40 -1.05 -0.86
N HIS A 68 -24.75 0.12 -1.38
CA HIS A 68 -25.98 0.83 -1.00
C HIS A 68 -27.10 0.49 -1.98
#